data_AF-A0A523RBF8-F1
#
_entry.id   AF-A0A523RBF8-F1
#
_cell.length_a   1.000
_cell.length_b   1.000
_cell.length_c   1.000
_cell.angle_alpha   90.00
_cell.angle_beta   90.00
_cell.angle_gamma   90.00
#
_symmetry.space_group_name_H-M   'P 1'
#
loop_
_entity.id
_entity.type
_entity.pdbx_description
1 polymer ?
#
loop_
_entity_poly.entity_id
_entity_poly.type
_entity_poly.pdbx_seq_one_letter_code
_entity_poly.pdbx_strand_id
1 'polypeptide(L)'
;MTIPTWDLFIMLFFLIAVAYGFLLGKNRIILTLLTTYIMLAVANEVGDSLLAANFILKSGSSTFVLKTSVFLIAIFLLAILFSSRTAIAKYAAREDESTSMGSIVFTVIYSFLSAGLIITSIIYFMTPEGRAEFFAQSHWAKVMMDLRIWWLILPLFIIVFENFKRKRNGE
;
A
#
# COMPACT_ATOMS: atom_id res chain seq x y z
N MET A 1 20.46 -13.76 -22.27
CA MET A 1 20.40 -12.86 -21.10
C MET A 1 19.08 -13.13 -20.40
N THR A 2 19.09 -13.70 -19.21
CA THR A 2 17.86 -13.85 -18.39
C THR A 2 17.48 -12.47 -17.89
N ILE A 3 16.55 -11.83 -18.59
CA ILE A 3 15.94 -10.58 -18.15
C ILE A 3 15.43 -10.84 -16.73
N PRO A 4 15.82 -10.05 -15.71
CA PRO A 4 15.29 -10.25 -14.37
C PRO A 4 13.77 -10.20 -14.45
N THR A 5 13.14 -11.32 -14.07
CA THR A 5 11.69 -11.46 -14.14
C THR A 5 11.06 -10.43 -13.19
N TRP A 6 9.98 -9.79 -13.63
CA TRP A 6 9.17 -8.91 -12.77
C TRP A 6 8.72 -9.57 -11.46
N ASP A 7 8.65 -10.90 -11.46
CA ASP A 7 8.44 -11.72 -10.26
C ASP A 7 9.50 -11.49 -9.17
N LEU A 8 10.77 -11.34 -9.55
CA LEU A 8 11.87 -11.06 -8.61
C LEU A 8 11.74 -9.67 -8.00
N PHE A 9 11.37 -8.67 -8.82
CA PHE A 9 11.09 -7.32 -8.33
C PHE A 9 9.96 -7.31 -7.32
N ILE A 10 8.85 -8.01 -7.61
CA ILE A 10 7.71 -8.14 -6.70
C ILE A 10 8.15 -8.80 -5.39
N MET A 11 8.84 -9.93 -5.44
CA MET A 11 9.34 -10.62 -4.24
C MET A 11 10.27 -9.73 -3.39
N LEU A 12 11.19 -9.02 -4.04
CA LEU A 12 12.10 -8.11 -3.34
C LEU A 12 11.33 -6.94 -2.70
N PHE A 13 10.33 -6.39 -3.38
CA PHE A 13 9.49 -5.33 -2.84
C PHE A 13 8.76 -5.78 -1.58
N PHE A 14 8.18 -6.99 -1.58
CA PHE A 14 7.57 -7.56 -0.37
C PHE A 14 8.57 -7.69 0.78
N LEU A 15 9.77 -8.19 0.50
CA LEU A 15 10.82 -8.36 1.51
C LEU A 15 11.21 -7.01 2.12
N ILE A 16 11.43 -5.99 1.28
CA ILE A 16 11.75 -4.63 1.73
C ILE A 16 10.59 -4.03 2.53
N ALA A 17 9.35 -4.19 2.08
CA ALA A 17 8.18 -3.66 2.76
C ALA A 17 7.99 -4.30 4.15
N VAL A 18 8.20 -5.61 4.27
CA VAL A 18 8.16 -6.32 5.57
C VAL A 18 9.30 -5.86 6.48
N ALA A 19 10.53 -5.75 5.95
CA ALA A 19 11.67 -5.22 6.70
C ALA A 19 11.41 -3.78 7.18
N TYR A 20 10.87 -2.92 6.32
CA TYR A 20 10.50 -1.55 6.67
C TYR A 20 9.39 -1.50 7.72
N GLY A 21 8.43 -2.42 7.61
CA GLY A 21 7.41 -2.66 8.63
C GLY A 21 7.95 -2.86 10.03
N PHE A 22 8.95 -3.74 10.16
CA PHE A 22 9.62 -3.99 11.42
C PHE A 22 10.30 -2.74 11.98
N LEU A 23 10.92 -1.93 11.13
CA LEU A 23 11.56 -0.67 11.54
C LEU A 23 10.54 0.38 12.03
N LEU A 24 9.32 0.35 11.48
CA LEU A 24 8.23 1.26 11.85
C LEU A 24 7.49 0.86 13.12
N GLY A 25 7.27 -0.44 13.34
CA GLY A 25 6.46 -0.99 14.42
C GLY A 25 4.93 -0.95 14.15
N LYS A 26 4.18 -1.73 14.94
CA LYS A 26 2.73 -2.01 14.76
C LYS A 26 1.89 -0.76 14.51
N ASN A 27 2.00 0.23 15.38
CA ASN A 27 1.10 1.39 15.36
C ASN A 27 1.36 2.29 14.15
N ARG A 28 2.60 2.32 13.65
CA ARG A 28 2.94 3.11 12.47
C ARG A 28 2.61 2.37 11.17
N ILE A 29 2.76 1.04 11.12
CA ILE A 29 2.40 0.30 9.90
C ILE A 29 0.89 0.31 9.63
N ILE A 30 0.05 0.27 10.68
CA ILE A 30 -1.41 0.43 10.52
C ILE A 30 -1.73 1.81 9.93
N LEU A 31 -1.05 2.86 10.41
CA LEU A 31 -1.22 4.21 9.88
C LEU A 31 -0.74 4.32 8.42
N THR A 32 0.37 3.68 8.06
CA THR A 32 0.82 3.58 6.66
C THR A 32 -0.23 2.89 5.79
N LEU A 33 -0.80 1.77 6.27
CA LEU A 33 -1.83 1.04 5.54
C LEU A 33 -3.10 1.88 5.31
N LEU A 34 -3.60 2.57 6.34
CA LEU A 34 -4.75 3.49 6.22
C LEU A 34 -4.46 4.64 5.24
N THR A 35 -3.24 5.17 5.29
CA THR A 35 -2.76 6.19 4.37
C THR A 35 -2.77 5.69 2.92
N THR A 36 -2.36 4.44 2.69
CA THR A 36 -2.38 3.83 1.36
C THR A 36 -3.81 3.75 0.81
N TYR A 37 -4.83 3.45 1.64
CA TYR A 37 -6.23 3.48 1.20
C TYR A 37 -6.70 4.89 0.82
N ILE A 38 -6.42 5.88 1.67
CA ILE A 38 -6.79 7.27 1.40
C ILE A 38 -6.13 7.72 0.08
N MET A 39 -4.86 7.38 -0.12
CA MET A 39 -4.14 7.74 -1.32
C MET A 39 -4.56 6.99 -2.56
N LEU A 40 -5.04 5.76 -2.41
CA LEU A 40 -5.66 5.04 -3.52
C LEU A 40 -6.90 5.79 -4.00
N ALA A 41 -7.75 6.28 -3.08
CA ALA A 41 -8.92 7.08 -3.45
C ALA A 41 -8.52 8.41 -4.09
N VAL A 42 -7.61 9.16 -3.45
CA VAL A 42 -7.12 10.45 -3.96
C VAL A 42 -6.48 10.32 -5.34
N ALA A 43 -5.64 9.30 -5.56
CA ALA A 43 -4.97 9.09 -6.85
C ALA A 43 -5.95 8.79 -7.99
N ASN A 44 -7.08 8.12 -7.71
CA ASN A 44 -8.12 7.91 -8.70
C ASN A 44 -8.82 9.23 -9.05
N GLU A 45 -9.33 9.96 -8.05
CA GLU A 45 -10.07 11.21 -8.24
C GLU A 45 -9.21 12.32 -8.87
N VAL A 46 -8.00 12.52 -8.35
CA VAL A 46 -7.05 13.51 -8.88
C VAL A 46 -6.57 13.12 -10.26
N GLY A 47 -6.27 11.82 -10.48
CA GLY A 47 -5.85 11.33 -11.78
C GLY A 47 -6.91 11.57 -12.87
N ASP A 48 -8.18 11.30 -12.56
CA ASP A 48 -9.30 11.51 -13.49
C ASP A 48 -9.62 12.99 -13.68
N SER A 49 -9.44 13.82 -12.65
CA SER A 49 -9.61 15.28 -12.76
C SER A 49 -8.52 15.93 -13.61
N LEU A 50 -7.26 15.51 -13.47
CA LEU A 50 -6.13 16.00 -14.28
C LEU A 50 -6.23 15.57 -15.74
N LEU A 51 -6.80 14.39 -15.99
CA LEU A 51 -7.21 13.91 -17.31
C LEU A 51 -8.26 14.83 -17.94
N ALA A 52 -9.35 15.11 -17.21
CA ALA A 52 -10.44 15.96 -17.67
C ALA A 52 -9.99 17.40 -17.97
N ALA A 53 -8.96 17.89 -17.25
CA ALA A 53 -8.37 19.21 -17.48
C ALA A 53 -7.47 19.29 -18.74
N ASN A 54 -7.41 18.25 -19.58
CA ASN A 54 -6.53 18.16 -20.77
C ASN A 54 -5.03 18.40 -20.47
N PHE A 55 -4.60 18.22 -19.21
CA PHE A 55 -3.21 18.41 -18.81
C PHE A 55 -2.30 17.41 -19.54
N ILE A 56 -2.81 16.21 -19.80
CA ILE A 56 -2.13 15.12 -20.52
C ILE A 56 -1.84 15.45 -21.98
N LEU A 57 -2.74 16.15 -22.68
CA LEU A 57 -2.50 16.59 -24.06
C LEU A 57 -1.40 17.66 -24.14
N LYS A 58 -1.20 18.43 -23.06
CA LYS A 58 -0.14 19.44 -22.98
C LYS A 58 1.19 18.90 -22.46
N SER A 59 1.19 17.85 -21.63
CA SER A 59 2.40 17.32 -21.00
C SER A 59 2.98 16.07 -21.67
N GLY A 60 2.29 15.48 -22.66
CA GLY A 60 2.73 14.25 -23.35
C GLY A 60 2.90 13.05 -22.41
N SER A 61 2.41 13.13 -21.18
CA SER A 61 2.61 12.14 -20.13
C SER A 61 1.48 11.12 -20.12
N SER A 62 1.78 9.84 -19.93
CA SER A 62 0.73 8.81 -19.86
C SER A 62 -0.07 8.93 -18.55
N THR A 63 -1.37 8.68 -18.62
CA THR A 63 -2.28 8.62 -17.47
C THR A 63 -1.76 7.73 -16.35
N PHE A 64 -1.16 6.60 -16.72
CA PHE A 64 -0.52 5.65 -15.81
C PHE A 64 0.60 6.32 -14.99
N VAL A 65 1.49 7.07 -15.64
CA VAL A 65 2.60 7.76 -14.97
C VAL A 65 2.07 8.80 -13.98
N LEU A 66 1.04 9.56 -14.35
CA LEU A 66 0.46 10.57 -13.46
C LEU A 66 -0.22 9.94 -12.24
N LYS A 67 -1.12 8.96 -12.44
CA LYS A 67 -1.80 8.26 -11.33
C LYS A 67 -0.80 7.60 -10.39
N THR A 68 0.19 6.91 -10.95
CA THR A 68 1.23 6.23 -10.16
C THR A 68 2.12 7.23 -9.42
N SER A 69 2.51 8.33 -10.05
CA SER A 69 3.35 9.35 -9.42
C SER A 69 2.61 10.05 -8.29
N VAL A 70 1.36 10.46 -8.50
CA VAL A 70 0.51 11.07 -7.45
C VAL A 70 0.36 10.10 -6.28
N PHE A 71 0.05 8.83 -6.56
CA PHE A 71 -0.09 7.80 -5.54
C PHE A 71 1.19 7.60 -4.73
N LEU A 72 2.33 7.41 -5.39
CA LEU A 72 3.62 7.16 -4.71
C LEU A 72 4.12 8.37 -3.94
N ILE A 73 4.07 9.58 -4.54
CA ILE A 73 4.48 10.81 -3.87
C ILE A 73 3.61 11.05 -2.65
N ALA A 74 2.30 10.87 -2.77
CA ALA A 74 1.39 11.17 -1.68
C ALA A 74 1.47 10.12 -0.55
N ILE A 75 1.69 8.83 -0.87
CA ILE A 75 2.05 7.81 0.14
C ILE A 75 3.35 8.18 0.83
N PHE A 76 4.40 8.55 0.09
CA PHE A 76 5.71 8.87 0.66
C PHE A 76 5.64 10.09 1.57
N LEU A 77 5.00 11.16 1.13
CA LEU A 77 4.84 12.39 1.91
C LEU A 77 4.04 12.14 3.18
N LEU A 78 2.91 11.41 3.10
CA LEU A 78 2.14 11.10 4.29
C LEU A 78 2.84 10.09 5.21
N ALA A 79 3.54 9.09 4.67
CA ALA A 79 4.35 8.19 5.48
C ALA A 79 5.42 8.95 6.27
N ILE A 80 6.08 9.94 5.65
CA ILE A 80 7.02 10.82 6.33
C ILE A 80 6.31 11.69 7.37
N LEU A 81 5.21 12.36 7.01
CA LEU A 81 4.46 13.25 7.91
C LEU A 81 3.94 12.50 9.15
N PHE A 82 3.47 11.28 8.95
CA PHE A 82 2.98 10.43 10.02
C PHE A 82 4.11 9.78 10.84
N SER A 83 5.27 9.54 10.24
CA SER A 83 6.48 9.12 10.97
C SER A 83 7.09 10.28 11.77
N SER A 84 6.99 11.52 11.28
CA SER A 84 7.52 12.73 11.90
C SER A 84 6.60 13.24 13.02
N ARG A 85 6.60 12.54 14.16
CA ARG A 85 6.12 13.02 15.49
C ARG A 85 4.82 13.84 15.51
N THR A 86 3.86 13.56 14.63
CA THR A 86 2.55 14.22 14.66
C THR A 86 1.76 13.75 15.89
N ALA A 87 0.84 14.58 16.41
CA ALA A 87 0.01 14.25 17.56
C ALA A 87 -0.72 12.90 17.40
N ILE A 88 -1.08 12.53 16.15
CA ILE A 88 -1.68 11.25 15.77
C ILE A 88 -0.74 10.07 16.06
N ALA A 89 0.55 10.19 15.75
CA ALA A 89 1.55 9.19 16.10
C ALA A 89 1.74 9.08 17.62
N LYS A 90 1.51 10.15 18.40
CA LYS A 90 1.51 10.10 19.88
C LYS A 90 0.24 9.47 20.46
N TYR A 91 -0.93 9.66 19.84
CA TYR A 91 -2.16 8.94 20.20
C TYR A 91 -2.05 7.45 19.88
N ALA A 92 -1.46 7.12 18.72
CA ALA A 92 -1.18 5.73 18.36
C ALA A 92 -0.05 5.13 19.22
N ALA A 93 1.01 5.87 19.57
CA ALA A 93 2.15 5.37 20.36
C ALA A 93 1.93 5.31 21.88
N ARG A 94 0.88 5.94 22.41
CA ARG A 94 0.59 5.93 23.86
C ARG A 94 0.04 4.60 24.38
N GLU A 95 -0.40 3.71 23.49
CA GLU A 95 -1.30 2.61 23.89
C GLU A 95 -0.69 1.20 23.81
N ASP A 96 0.58 1.01 23.41
CA ASP A 96 1.13 -0.35 23.33
C ASP A 96 2.66 -0.39 23.31
N GLU A 97 3.26 -0.20 24.48
CA GLU A 97 4.70 -0.39 24.72
C GLU A 97 5.04 -1.85 25.08
N SER A 98 4.11 -2.80 24.86
CA SER A 98 4.40 -4.22 25.03
C SER A 98 4.93 -4.82 23.73
N THR A 99 6.23 -5.15 23.75
CA THR A 99 6.91 -6.00 22.75
C THR A 99 6.40 -7.45 22.86
N SER A 100 5.09 -7.65 22.75
CA SER A 100 4.48 -8.98 22.72
C SER A 100 4.74 -9.61 21.34
N MET A 101 5.04 -10.91 21.31
CA MET A 101 5.20 -11.67 20.05
C MET A 101 4.00 -11.49 19.09
N GLY A 102 2.80 -11.22 19.63
CA GLY A 102 1.64 -10.85 18.81
C GLY A 102 1.85 -9.59 17.98
N SER A 103 2.46 -8.54 18.56
CA SER A 103 2.70 -7.25 17.89
C SER A 103 3.65 -7.39 16.69
N ILE A 104 4.64 -8.27 16.79
CA ILE A 104 5.60 -8.58 15.72
C ILE A 104 4.89 -9.28 14.55
N VAL A 105 4.09 -10.31 14.83
CA VAL A 105 3.34 -11.04 13.79
C VAL A 105 2.34 -10.12 13.07
N PHE A 106 1.62 -9.28 13.80
CA PHE A 106 0.71 -8.31 13.20
C PHE A 106 1.46 -7.31 12.32
N THR A 107 2.62 -6.83 12.76
CA THR A 107 3.45 -5.92 11.97
C THR A 107 3.82 -6.53 10.62
N VAL A 108 4.28 -7.79 10.61
CA VAL A 108 4.58 -8.52 9.36
C VAL A 108 3.37 -8.63 8.45
N ILE A 109 2.22 -9.04 8.99
CA ILE A 109 0.99 -9.21 8.23
C ILE A 109 0.56 -7.87 7.61
N TYR A 110 0.55 -6.79 8.40
CA TYR A 110 0.16 -5.47 7.90
C TYR A 110 1.13 -4.94 6.83
N SER A 111 2.43 -5.17 6.98
CA SER A 111 3.42 -4.78 5.97
C SER A 111 3.29 -5.57 4.67
N PHE A 112 3.06 -6.88 4.79
CA PHE A 112 2.81 -7.75 3.65
C PHE A 112 1.56 -7.32 2.89
N LEU A 113 0.47 -7.07 3.62
CA LEU A 113 -0.78 -6.58 3.04
C LEU A 113 -0.64 -5.19 2.41
N SER A 114 0.10 -4.28 3.05
CA SER A 114 0.39 -2.95 2.50
C SER A 114 1.16 -3.06 1.18
N ALA A 115 2.18 -3.91 1.11
CA ALA A 115 2.92 -4.14 -0.12
C ALA A 115 2.03 -4.69 -1.25
N GLY A 116 1.19 -5.68 -0.94
CA GLY A 116 0.25 -6.25 -1.91
C GLY A 116 -0.74 -5.20 -2.41
N LEU A 117 -1.25 -4.35 -1.53
CA LEU A 117 -2.17 -3.27 -1.89
C LEU A 117 -1.48 -2.21 -2.77
N ILE A 118 -0.23 -1.84 -2.47
CA ILE A 118 0.55 -0.91 -3.29
C ILE A 118 0.77 -1.49 -4.70
N ILE A 119 1.29 -2.72 -4.80
CA ILE A 119 1.57 -3.35 -6.10
C ILE A 119 0.28 -3.47 -6.94
N THR A 120 -0.79 -4.01 -6.35
CA THR A 120 -2.05 -4.19 -7.08
C THR A 120 -2.69 -2.86 -7.48
N SER A 121 -2.48 -1.80 -6.70
CA SER A 121 -2.91 -0.44 -7.07
C SER A 121 -2.12 0.11 -8.26
N ILE A 122 -0.79 -0.06 -8.27
CA ILE A 122 0.05 0.38 -9.40
C ILE A 122 -0.35 -0.36 -10.68
N ILE A 123 -0.53 -1.68 -10.61
CA ILE A 123 -0.99 -2.49 -11.75
C ILE A 123 -2.38 -2.02 -12.20
N TYR A 124 -3.28 -1.70 -11.26
CA TYR A 124 -4.62 -1.20 -11.59
C TYR A 124 -4.59 0.14 -12.35
N PHE A 125 -3.58 0.99 -12.11
CA PHE A 125 -3.44 2.26 -12.83
C PHE A 125 -2.91 2.10 -14.27
N MET A 126 -2.37 0.94 -14.63
CA MET A 126 -1.87 0.67 -16.00
C MET A 126 -3.02 0.56 -17.01
N THR A 127 -2.74 0.92 -18.27
CA THR A 127 -3.69 0.70 -19.36
C THR A 127 -3.94 -0.81 -19.56
N PRO A 128 -5.07 -1.22 -20.16
CA PRO A 128 -5.34 -2.63 -20.43
C PRO A 128 -4.20 -3.33 -21.20
N GLU A 129 -3.59 -2.63 -22.15
CA GLU A 129 -2.49 -3.13 -22.98
C GLU A 129 -1.21 -3.30 -22.15
N GLY A 130 -0.86 -2.29 -21.35
CA GLY A 130 0.31 -2.35 -20.47
C GLY A 130 0.19 -3.45 -19.40
N ARG A 131 -1.02 -3.69 -18.89
CA ARG A 131 -1.29 -4.82 -17.98
C ARG A 131 -1.10 -6.16 -18.66
N ALA A 132 -1.59 -6.33 -19.88
CA ALA A 132 -1.45 -7.58 -20.62
C ALA A 132 0.02 -7.93 -20.88
N GLU A 133 0.83 -6.93 -21.26
CA GLU A 133 2.28 -7.09 -21.44
C GLU A 133 2.98 -7.41 -20.11
N PHE A 134 2.59 -6.73 -19.02
CA PHE A 134 3.14 -7.00 -17.69
C PHE A 134 2.83 -8.43 -17.20
N PHE A 135 1.61 -8.91 -17.42
CA PHE A 135 1.20 -10.28 -17.06
C PHE A 135 1.85 -11.35 -17.93
N ALA A 136 2.23 -11.02 -19.17
CA ALA A 136 3.01 -11.93 -20.01
C ALA A 136 4.42 -12.16 -19.45
N GLN A 137 4.95 -11.21 -18.69
CA GLN A 137 6.31 -11.26 -18.12
C GLN A 137 6.33 -11.62 -16.62
N SER A 138 5.18 -11.62 -15.93
CA SER A 138 5.07 -11.90 -14.49
C SER A 138 3.87 -12.76 -14.16
N HIS A 139 4.13 -13.98 -13.72
CA HIS A 139 3.07 -14.86 -13.22
C HIS A 139 2.51 -14.35 -11.88
N TRP A 140 3.38 -13.87 -10.99
CA TRP A 140 2.97 -13.40 -9.67
C TRP A 140 2.11 -12.14 -9.74
N ALA A 141 2.42 -11.21 -10.66
CA ALA A 141 1.58 -10.05 -10.89
C ALA A 141 0.15 -10.43 -11.27
N LYS A 142 0.00 -11.43 -12.13
CA LYS A 142 -1.32 -11.92 -12.57
C LYS A 142 -2.09 -12.49 -11.38
N VAL A 143 -1.47 -13.38 -10.61
CA VAL A 143 -2.09 -13.99 -9.41
C VAL A 143 -2.50 -12.90 -8.39
N MET A 144 -1.63 -11.91 -8.16
CA MET A 144 -1.94 -10.81 -7.26
C MET A 144 -3.12 -9.97 -7.76
N MET A 145 -3.22 -9.74 -9.07
CA MET A 145 -4.32 -9.00 -9.66
C MET A 145 -5.65 -9.78 -9.61
N ASP A 146 -5.62 -11.08 -9.86
CA ASP A 146 -6.79 -11.96 -9.74
C ASP A 146 -7.32 -11.95 -8.29
N LEU A 147 -6.43 -11.83 -7.31
CA LEU A 147 -6.76 -11.72 -5.89
C LEU A 147 -6.86 -10.27 -5.38
N ARG A 148 -6.92 -9.25 -6.27
CA ARG A 148 -6.92 -7.82 -5.87
C ARG A 148 -7.98 -7.49 -4.82
N ILE A 149 -9.17 -8.08 -4.95
CA ILE A 149 -10.27 -7.82 -4.01
C ILE A 149 -9.90 -8.25 -2.59
N TRP A 150 -9.17 -9.36 -2.44
CA TRP A 150 -8.68 -9.82 -1.13
C TRP A 150 -7.63 -8.88 -0.56
N TRP A 151 -6.71 -8.38 -1.39
CA TRP A 151 -5.72 -7.39 -0.96
C TRP A 151 -6.37 -6.08 -0.47
N LEU A 152 -7.49 -5.69 -1.06
CA LEU A 152 -8.24 -4.48 -0.69
C LEU A 152 -9.11 -4.70 0.56
N ILE A 153 -9.59 -5.91 0.81
CA ILE A 153 -10.57 -6.19 1.86
C ILE A 153 -9.91 -6.71 3.14
N LEU A 154 -8.95 -7.65 3.03
CA LEU A 154 -8.27 -8.28 4.17
C LEU A 154 -7.73 -7.28 5.20
N PRO A 155 -7.06 -6.18 4.81
CA PRO A 155 -6.46 -5.29 5.80
C PRO A 155 -7.52 -4.58 6.64
N LEU A 156 -8.68 -4.23 6.04
CA LEU A 156 -9.81 -3.65 6.75
C LEU A 156 -10.44 -4.65 7.73
N PHE A 157 -10.62 -5.90 7.28
CA PHE A 157 -11.16 -6.96 8.13
C PHE A 157 -10.30 -7.22 9.37
N ILE A 158 -8.97 -7.26 9.22
CA ILE A 158 -8.05 -7.50 10.33
C ILE A 158 -8.11 -6.34 11.35
N ILE A 159 -8.09 -5.09 10.88
CA ILE A 159 -8.19 -3.90 11.77
C ILE A 159 -9.50 -3.92 12.56
N VAL A 160 -10.62 -4.21 11.90
CA VAL A 160 -11.94 -4.25 12.54
C VAL A 160 -11.99 -5.38 13.58
N PHE A 161 -11.52 -6.58 13.22
CA PHE A 161 -11.52 -7.73 14.12
C PHE A 161 -10.61 -7.53 15.33
N GLU A 162 -9.44 -6.92 15.16
CA GLU A 162 -8.51 -6.59 16.25
C GLU A 162 -9.18 -5.65 17.26
N ASN A 163 -9.86 -4.60 16.77
CA ASN A 163 -10.60 -3.67 17.62
C ASN A 163 -11.73 -4.33 18.42
N PHE A 164 -12.49 -5.24 17.79
CA PHE A 164 -13.55 -5.98 18.50
C PHE A 164 -13.01 -6.89 19.59
N LYS A 165 -11.87 -7.56 19.35
CA LYS A 165 -11.23 -8.43 20.34
C LYS A 165 -10.72 -7.63 21.54
N ARG A 166 -10.16 -6.43 21.31
CA ARG A 166 -9.69 -5.52 22.37
C ARG A 166 -10.85 -5.07 23.27
N LYS A 167 -11.96 -4.62 22.67
CA LYS A 167 -13.17 -4.19 23.39
C LYS A 167 -13.79 -5.30 24.26
N ARG A 168 -13.70 -6.57 23.84
CA ARG A 168 -14.21 -7.71 24.62
C ARG A 168 -13.32 -8.05 25.83
N ASN A 169 -12.04 -7.71 25.78
CA ASN A 169 -11.07 -8.05 26.82
C ASN A 169 -10.90 -6.96 27.90
N GLY A 170 -11.69 -5.88 27.85
CA GLY A 170 -11.84 -4.96 28.98
C GLY A 170 -10.68 -3.98 29.19
N GLU A 171 -10.13 -3.43 28.10
CA GLU A 171 -9.47 -2.11 28.11
C GLU A 171 -10.39 -1.08 27.47
#